data_AF-A0A5B7BQ55-F1
#
_entry.id   AF-A0A5B7BQ55-F1
#
_cell.length_a   1.000
_cell.length_b   1.000
_cell.length_c   1.000
_cell.angle_alpha   90.00
_cell.angle_beta   90.00
_cell.angle_gamma   90.00
#
_symmetry.space_group_name_H-M   'P 1'
#
loop_
_entity.id
_entity.type
_entity.pdbx_description
1 polymer ?
#
loop_
_entity_poly.entity_id
_entity_poly.type
_entity_poly.pdbx_seq_one_letter_code
_entity_poly.pdbx_strand_id
1 'polypeptide(L)'
;VKLKKLPRDFGNLIRLRSLALTTQQRRLPEKVIGSLTSLRYLMIEECSNLEFLCDGMQYLIALRTLVIGDCERLVSLPRGMKYLTALEKLVIWNCEKLNLMVEQEGEEDMRASLGSLRLLVVGRLPNLVALPRWLGGAAANTLKQIRIRHCLNLTALPEWLEDLKLLEKLTLLECPELTSLPEGMHRLTTLGELRISDCPELIRTCQRLTGENWHKIAHVPDIYLDNVKI
;
A
#
# COMPACT_ATOMS: atom_id res chain seq x y z
N VAL A 1 2.03 -3.12 -24.86
CA VAL A 1 1.92 -2.02 -25.84
C VAL A 1 1.65 -0.74 -25.08
N LYS A 2 2.55 0.27 -25.14
CA LYS A 2 2.34 1.58 -24.48
C LYS A 2 1.31 2.40 -25.25
N LEU A 3 0.14 2.64 -24.66
CA LEU A 3 -0.90 3.44 -25.33
C LEU A 3 -0.54 4.92 -25.28
N LYS A 4 -0.63 5.63 -26.41
CA LYS A 4 -0.52 7.10 -26.40
C LYS A 4 -1.70 7.73 -25.65
N LYS A 5 -2.91 7.19 -25.86
CA LYS A 5 -4.15 7.57 -25.20
C LYS A 5 -5.04 6.35 -25.03
N LEU A 6 -5.81 6.29 -23.94
CA LEU A 6 -6.92 5.37 -23.76
C LEU A 6 -8.04 5.72 -24.76
N PRO A 7 -8.47 4.77 -25.62
CA PRO A 7 -9.57 5.00 -26.54
C PRO A 7 -10.88 5.30 -25.79
N ARG A 8 -11.72 6.19 -26.35
CA ARG A 8 -12.99 6.59 -25.72
C ARG A 8 -13.95 5.40 -25.55
N ASP A 9 -13.91 4.47 -26.50
CA ASP A 9 -14.82 3.32 -26.53
C ASP A 9 -14.48 2.26 -25.47
N PHE A 10 -13.34 2.39 -24.77
CA PHE A 10 -13.05 1.52 -23.62
C PHE A 10 -14.14 1.63 -22.55
N GLY A 11 -14.82 2.78 -22.46
CA GLY A 11 -15.91 2.94 -21.51
C GLY A 11 -17.15 2.07 -21.82
N ASN A 12 -17.25 1.54 -23.04
CA ASN A 12 -18.34 0.63 -23.41
C ASN A 12 -18.12 -0.79 -22.89
N LEU A 13 -16.92 -1.11 -22.39
CA LEU A 13 -16.55 -2.41 -21.83
C LEU A 13 -17.08 -2.55 -20.39
N ILE A 14 -18.35 -2.24 -20.16
CA ILE A 14 -18.96 -2.17 -18.81
C ILE A 14 -18.96 -3.52 -18.06
N ARG A 15 -18.76 -4.64 -18.77
CA ARG A 15 -18.62 -5.99 -18.21
C ARG A 15 -17.17 -6.40 -17.95
N LEU A 16 -16.20 -5.54 -18.29
CA LEU A 16 -14.77 -5.81 -18.11
C LEU A 16 -14.47 -6.01 -16.63
N ARG A 17 -13.76 -7.10 -16.30
CA ARG A 17 -13.40 -7.45 -14.92
C ARG A 17 -11.91 -7.30 -14.63
N SER A 18 -11.08 -7.31 -15.66
CA SER A 18 -9.64 -7.17 -15.54
C SER A 18 -9.14 -6.21 -16.61
N LEU A 19 -8.38 -5.21 -16.19
CA LEU A 19 -7.76 -4.23 -17.07
C LEU A 19 -6.33 -4.01 -16.60
N ALA A 20 -5.38 -4.36 -17.45
CA ALA A 20 -4.02 -3.86 -17.34
C ALA A 20 -3.85 -2.77 -18.41
N LEU A 21 -3.47 -1.57 -17.99
CA LEU A 21 -3.29 -0.44 -18.88
C LEU A 21 -1.92 0.20 -18.69
N THR A 22 -1.42 0.72 -19.81
CA THR A 22 -0.28 1.63 -19.89
C THR A 22 -0.77 2.87 -20.61
N THR A 23 -0.24 4.05 -20.30
CA THR A 23 -0.61 5.29 -21.02
C THR A 23 0.49 6.34 -20.97
N GLN A 24 0.56 7.17 -22.02
CA GLN A 24 1.39 8.38 -22.05
C GLN A 24 0.61 9.63 -21.64
N GLN A 25 -0.66 9.50 -21.24
CA GLN A 25 -1.47 10.61 -20.76
C GLN A 25 -1.03 11.08 -19.37
N ARG A 26 -1.16 12.38 -19.12
CA ARG A 26 -0.94 12.96 -17.78
C ARG A 26 -2.02 12.62 -16.77
N ARG A 27 -3.24 12.34 -17.25
CA ARG A 27 -4.40 11.97 -16.44
C ARG A 27 -5.20 10.87 -17.16
N LEU A 28 -5.76 9.93 -16.41
CA LEU A 28 -6.68 8.96 -16.98
C LEU A 28 -8.01 9.65 -17.34
N PRO A 29 -8.66 9.22 -18.44
CA PRO A 29 -9.96 9.75 -18.83
C PRO A 29 -11.04 9.31 -17.83
N GLU A 30 -11.51 10.27 -17.02
CA GLU A 30 -12.45 10.04 -15.93
C GLU A 30 -13.71 9.27 -16.36
N LYS A 31 -14.36 9.71 -17.45
CA LYS A 31 -15.58 9.07 -17.97
C LYS A 31 -15.35 7.62 -18.38
N VAL A 32 -14.18 7.30 -18.94
CA VAL A 32 -13.84 5.94 -19.37
C VAL A 32 -13.64 5.07 -18.14
N ILE A 33 -12.78 5.49 -17.20
CA ILE A 33 -12.52 4.71 -15.98
C ILE A 33 -13.80 4.55 -15.15
N GLY A 34 -14.58 5.62 -14.96
CA GLY A 34 -15.81 5.59 -14.16
C GLY A 34 -16.93 4.72 -14.72
N SER A 35 -16.90 4.39 -16.02
CA SER A 35 -17.88 3.49 -16.62
C SER A 35 -17.56 1.99 -16.43
N LEU A 36 -16.34 1.64 -16.02
CA LEU A 36 -15.89 0.26 -15.83
C LEU A 36 -16.32 -0.30 -14.46
N THR A 37 -17.58 -0.16 -14.09
CA THR A 37 -18.10 -0.47 -12.74
C THR A 37 -18.02 -1.95 -12.37
N SER A 38 -17.91 -2.87 -13.34
CA SER A 38 -17.71 -4.31 -13.11
C SER A 38 -16.25 -4.70 -12.87
N LEU A 39 -15.32 -3.76 -12.93
CA LEU A 39 -13.88 -4.02 -12.86
C LEU A 39 -13.49 -4.56 -11.49
N ARG A 40 -12.74 -5.67 -11.46
CA ARG A 40 -12.26 -6.34 -10.25
C ARG A 40 -10.74 -6.26 -10.10
N TYR A 41 -10.02 -6.15 -11.21
CA TYR A 41 -8.58 -6.03 -11.26
C TYR A 41 -8.20 -4.86 -12.16
N LEU A 42 -7.43 -3.92 -11.62
CA LEU A 42 -6.88 -2.79 -12.35
C LEU A 42 -5.38 -2.73 -12.10
N MET A 43 -4.60 -2.80 -13.17
CA MET A 43 -3.16 -2.60 -13.16
C MET A 43 -2.81 -1.41 -14.03
N ILE A 44 -2.07 -0.46 -13.45
CA ILE A 44 -1.57 0.75 -14.09
C ILE A 44 -0.06 0.66 -13.97
N GLU A 45 0.61 0.35 -15.07
CA GLU A 45 2.05 0.08 -15.09
C GLU A 45 2.74 0.89 -16.19
N GLU A 46 4.01 1.20 -16.01
CA GLU A 46 4.86 1.90 -16.99
C GLU A 46 4.25 3.21 -17.55
N CYS A 47 3.53 3.96 -16.71
CA CYS A 47 2.87 5.21 -17.08
C CYS A 47 3.70 6.42 -16.65
N SER A 48 4.91 6.59 -17.20
CA SER A 48 5.90 7.60 -16.77
C SER A 48 5.45 9.07 -16.94
N ASN A 49 4.36 9.33 -17.68
CA ASN A 49 3.78 10.67 -17.82
C ASN A 49 2.59 10.93 -16.90
N LEU A 50 2.06 9.90 -16.24
CA LEU A 50 0.83 9.98 -15.46
C LEU A 50 1.10 10.73 -14.16
N GLU A 51 0.48 11.89 -14.01
CA GLU A 51 0.58 12.73 -12.81
C GLU A 51 -0.57 12.45 -11.82
N PHE A 52 -1.74 12.07 -12.34
CA PHE A 52 -2.95 11.78 -11.57
C PHE A 52 -3.75 10.63 -12.23
N LEU A 53 -4.39 9.77 -11.44
CA LEU A 53 -5.32 8.75 -11.97
C LEU A 53 -6.57 9.44 -12.53
N CYS A 54 -7.62 9.61 -11.73
CA CYS A 54 -8.80 10.45 -11.97
C CYS A 54 -9.82 10.19 -10.83
N ASP A 55 -10.80 11.07 -10.65
CA ASP A 55 -11.85 10.87 -9.64
C ASP A 55 -12.88 9.80 -10.02
N GLY A 56 -12.92 9.39 -11.30
CA GLY A 56 -13.76 8.30 -11.79
C GLY A 56 -13.47 6.94 -11.14
N MET A 57 -12.34 6.82 -10.43
CA MET A 57 -12.03 5.66 -9.60
C MET A 57 -13.09 5.40 -8.52
N GLN A 58 -13.82 6.43 -8.06
CA GLN A 58 -14.88 6.29 -7.05
C GLN A 58 -16.02 5.36 -7.47
N TYR A 59 -16.21 5.16 -8.78
CA TYR A 59 -17.28 4.30 -9.31
C TYR A 59 -16.88 2.82 -9.41
N LEU A 60 -15.60 2.49 -9.16
CA LEU A 60 -15.07 1.14 -9.26
C LEU A 60 -15.34 0.32 -7.98
N ILE A 61 -16.59 0.29 -7.53
CA ILE A 61 -17.01 -0.34 -6.26
C ILE A 61 -16.79 -1.86 -6.22
N ALA A 62 -16.64 -2.52 -7.39
CA ALA A 62 -16.36 -3.94 -7.50
C ALA A 62 -14.85 -4.27 -7.51
N LEU A 63 -13.99 -3.25 -7.47
CA LEU A 63 -12.54 -3.41 -7.59
C LEU A 63 -11.97 -4.11 -6.37
N ARG A 64 -11.28 -5.23 -6.60
CA ARG A 64 -10.65 -6.06 -5.56
C ARG A 64 -9.14 -5.92 -5.53
N THR A 65 -8.52 -5.60 -6.67
CA THR A 65 -7.07 -5.47 -6.75
C THR A 65 -6.70 -4.25 -7.57
N LEU A 66 -5.90 -3.37 -6.97
CA LEU A 66 -5.31 -2.21 -7.60
C LEU A 66 -3.79 -2.34 -7.55
N VAL A 67 -3.16 -2.33 -8.72
CA VAL A 67 -1.71 -2.33 -8.88
C VAL A 67 -1.30 -1.05 -9.58
N ILE A 68 -0.36 -0.31 -8.99
CA ILE A 68 0.26 0.88 -9.57
C ILE A 68 1.78 0.65 -9.55
N GLY A 69 2.39 0.57 -10.73
CA GLY A 69 3.81 0.28 -10.91
C GLY A 69 4.46 1.23 -11.90
N ASP A 70 5.74 1.57 -11.73
CA ASP A 70 6.51 2.33 -12.73
C ASP A 70 5.82 3.62 -13.21
N CYS A 71 5.18 4.34 -12.28
CA CYS A 71 4.49 5.61 -12.53
C CYS A 71 5.28 6.77 -11.90
N GLU A 72 6.47 7.05 -12.45
CA GLU A 72 7.46 7.99 -11.87
C GLU A 72 6.91 9.39 -11.58
N ARG A 73 5.98 9.89 -12.41
CA ARG A 73 5.39 11.23 -12.27
C ARG A 73 4.14 11.30 -11.42
N LEU A 74 3.61 10.17 -10.95
CA LEU A 74 2.37 10.14 -10.17
C LEU A 74 2.60 10.85 -8.83
N VAL A 75 1.80 11.87 -8.53
CA VAL A 75 2.02 12.72 -7.34
C VAL A 75 1.22 12.23 -6.14
N SER A 76 -0.03 11.82 -6.36
CA SER A 76 -0.94 11.38 -5.30
C SER A 76 -1.94 10.33 -5.80
N LEU A 77 -2.55 9.62 -4.85
CA LEU A 77 -3.69 8.75 -5.11
C LEU A 77 -4.98 9.58 -5.23
N PRO A 78 -5.98 9.13 -6.02
CA PRO A 78 -7.23 9.87 -6.21
C PRO A 78 -8.07 9.89 -4.93
N ARG A 79 -8.81 10.99 -4.71
CA ARG A 79 -9.74 11.15 -3.56
C ARG A 79 -10.77 10.04 -3.50
N GLY A 80 -11.16 9.54 -4.68
CA GLY A 80 -12.12 8.46 -4.85
C GLY A 80 -11.69 7.10 -4.28
N MET A 81 -10.45 6.92 -3.80
CA MET A 81 -9.98 5.67 -3.17
C MET A 81 -10.88 5.26 -1.99
N LYS A 82 -11.48 6.24 -1.29
CA LYS A 82 -12.36 5.97 -0.15
C LYS A 82 -13.64 5.20 -0.49
N TYR A 83 -14.03 5.19 -1.76
CA TYR A 83 -15.23 4.48 -2.21
C TYR A 83 -14.95 3.05 -2.68
N LEU A 84 -13.68 2.62 -2.71
CA LEU A 84 -13.27 1.27 -3.12
C LEU A 84 -13.49 0.25 -1.99
N THR A 85 -14.73 0.09 -1.56
CA THR A 85 -15.11 -0.72 -0.39
C THR A 85 -14.83 -2.21 -0.55
N ALA A 86 -14.73 -2.71 -1.79
CA ALA A 86 -14.38 -4.11 -2.09
C ALA A 86 -12.87 -4.35 -2.31
N LEU A 87 -12.02 -3.33 -2.14
CA LEU A 87 -10.59 -3.46 -2.43
C LEU A 87 -9.91 -4.38 -1.42
N GLU A 88 -9.39 -5.51 -1.89
CA GLU A 88 -8.73 -6.53 -1.07
C GLU A 88 -7.20 -6.40 -1.13
N LYS A 89 -6.65 -5.90 -2.24
CA LYS A 89 -5.21 -5.84 -2.50
C LYS A 89 -4.83 -4.49 -3.10
N LEU A 90 -3.90 -3.81 -2.44
CA LEU A 90 -3.28 -2.58 -2.94
C LEU A 90 -1.77 -2.81 -3.07
N VAL A 91 -1.27 -2.67 -4.29
CA VAL A 91 0.15 -2.83 -4.61
C VAL A 91 0.63 -1.57 -5.29
N ILE A 92 1.61 -0.89 -4.70
CA ILE A 92 2.19 0.34 -5.22
C ILE A 92 3.70 0.18 -5.26
N TRP A 93 4.33 0.36 -6.40
CA TRP A 93 5.77 0.28 -6.49
C TRP A 93 6.39 1.19 -7.55
N ASN A 94 7.64 1.58 -7.32
CA ASN A 94 8.45 2.41 -8.22
C ASN A 94 7.71 3.66 -8.73
N CYS A 95 7.22 4.46 -7.79
CA CYS A 95 6.53 5.74 -8.06
C CYS A 95 7.29 6.88 -7.39
N GLU A 96 8.26 7.45 -8.09
CA GLU A 96 9.25 8.39 -7.52
C GLU A 96 8.63 9.66 -6.92
N LYS A 97 7.63 10.26 -7.57
CA LYS A 97 6.97 11.48 -7.08
C LYS A 97 5.79 11.22 -6.15
N LEU A 98 5.41 9.96 -5.94
CA LEU A 98 4.21 9.65 -5.20
C LEU A 98 4.41 9.96 -3.73
N ASN A 99 3.58 10.87 -3.23
CA ASN A 99 3.52 11.18 -1.81
C ASN A 99 2.18 10.69 -1.25
N LEU A 100 2.25 9.61 -0.47
CA LEU A 100 1.08 9.04 0.20
C LEU A 100 0.64 9.83 1.44
N MET A 101 1.48 10.76 1.90
CA MET A 101 1.29 11.57 3.10
C MET A 101 0.64 12.93 2.83
N VAL A 102 0.33 13.27 1.58
CA VAL A 102 -0.39 14.52 1.28
C VAL A 102 -1.80 14.38 1.83
N GLU A 103 -2.04 15.06 2.95
CA GLU A 103 -3.37 15.22 3.55
C GLU A 103 -4.25 15.95 2.52
N GLN A 104 -5.28 15.26 2.04
CA GLN A 104 -6.29 15.89 1.18
C GLN A 104 -7.40 16.40 2.10
N GLU A 105 -7.82 17.65 1.93
CA GLU A 105 -8.96 18.23 2.65
C GLU A 105 -10.14 17.23 2.71
N GLY A 106 -10.56 16.85 3.93
CA GLY A 106 -11.62 15.86 4.16
C GLY A 106 -11.18 14.46 4.62
N GLU A 107 -10.03 14.32 5.31
CA GLU A 107 -9.53 13.05 5.85
C GLU A 107 -10.50 12.31 6.79
N GLU A 108 -11.41 13.02 7.45
CA GLU A 108 -12.40 12.43 8.36
C GLU A 108 -13.25 11.35 7.65
N ASP A 109 -13.50 11.50 6.35
CA ASP A 109 -14.27 10.55 5.54
C ASP A 109 -13.48 9.30 5.11
N MET A 110 -12.14 9.35 5.09
CA MET A 110 -11.31 8.24 4.62
C MET A 110 -11.17 7.14 5.68
N ARG A 111 -11.39 7.45 6.96
CA ARG A 111 -11.32 6.48 8.06
C ARG A 111 -12.35 5.35 7.96
N ALA A 112 -13.43 5.55 7.21
CA ALA A 112 -14.47 4.55 6.98
C ALA A 112 -14.24 3.68 5.72
N SER A 113 -13.11 3.86 5.02
CA SER A 113 -12.90 3.30 3.69
C SER A 113 -11.85 2.20 3.63
N LEU A 114 -11.93 1.29 2.65
CA LEU A 114 -11.03 0.12 2.52
C LEU A 114 -11.19 -0.96 3.61
N GLY A 115 -12.37 -1.06 4.21
CA GLY A 115 -12.74 -2.13 5.16
C GLY A 115 -12.79 -3.55 4.57
N SER A 116 -12.19 -3.79 3.41
CA SER A 116 -11.95 -5.11 2.80
C SER A 116 -10.47 -5.38 2.54
N LEU A 117 -9.58 -4.41 2.79
CA LEU A 117 -8.17 -4.50 2.43
C LEU A 117 -7.48 -5.58 3.27
N ARG A 118 -6.87 -6.56 2.59
CA ARG A 118 -6.21 -7.72 3.17
C ARG A 118 -4.70 -7.72 2.94
N LEU A 119 -4.25 -7.13 1.83
CA LEU A 119 -2.86 -7.05 1.45
C LEU A 119 -2.49 -5.63 1.04
N LEU A 120 -1.48 -5.09 1.72
CA LEU A 120 -0.79 -3.87 1.32
C LEU A 120 0.65 -4.22 0.92
N VAL A 121 1.04 -3.82 -0.28
CA VAL A 121 2.43 -3.87 -0.75
C VAL A 121 2.84 -2.49 -1.21
N VAL A 122 3.90 -1.96 -0.61
CA VAL A 122 4.54 -0.72 -1.03
C VAL A 122 6.02 -0.98 -1.28
N GLY A 123 6.60 -0.39 -2.31
CA GLY A 123 8.05 -0.44 -2.46
C GLY A 123 8.66 0.50 -3.48
N ARG A 124 9.95 0.82 -3.32
CA ARG A 124 10.63 1.82 -4.14
C ARG A 124 9.86 3.15 -4.18
N LEU A 125 9.49 3.64 -2.99
CA LEU A 125 8.81 4.92 -2.80
C LEU A 125 9.73 5.88 -2.04
N PRO A 126 10.51 6.73 -2.73
CA PRO A 126 11.51 7.57 -2.07
C PRO A 126 10.89 8.66 -1.18
N ASN A 127 9.65 9.08 -1.41
CA ASN A 127 8.99 10.08 -0.55
C ASN A 127 8.23 9.46 0.64
N LEU A 128 8.28 8.13 0.80
CA LEU A 128 7.56 7.45 1.88
C LEU A 128 8.37 7.53 3.18
N VAL A 129 8.04 8.49 4.04
CA VAL A 129 8.67 8.66 5.36
C VAL A 129 7.98 7.85 6.46
N ALA A 130 6.67 7.67 6.35
CA ALA A 130 5.85 6.80 7.19
C ALA A 130 4.67 6.26 6.37
N LEU A 131 3.98 5.21 6.85
CA LEU A 131 2.71 4.82 6.25
C LEU A 131 1.60 5.82 6.62
N PRO A 132 0.73 6.20 5.66
CA PRO A 132 -0.24 7.26 5.87
C PRO A 132 -1.38 6.89 6.83
N ARG A 133 -1.95 7.91 7.48
CA ARG A 133 -3.00 7.74 8.50
C ARG A 133 -4.33 7.20 7.96
N TRP A 134 -4.66 7.46 6.69
CA TRP A 134 -5.89 6.94 6.07
C TRP A 134 -5.91 5.41 5.92
N LEU A 135 -4.76 4.74 6.00
CA LEU A 135 -4.70 3.28 6.14
C LEU A 135 -5.08 2.81 7.55
N GLY A 136 -4.87 3.68 8.55
CA GLY A 136 -5.16 3.43 9.96
C GLY A 136 -6.65 3.52 10.28
N GLY A 137 -7.13 2.66 11.16
CA GLY A 137 -8.54 2.50 11.54
C GLY A 137 -9.41 1.80 10.48
N ALA A 138 -9.25 2.20 9.22
CA ALA A 138 -10.07 1.74 8.11
C ALA A 138 -9.83 0.26 7.73
N ALA A 139 -8.58 -0.21 7.86
CA ALA A 139 -8.18 -1.58 7.60
C ALA A 139 -7.96 -2.43 8.89
N ALA A 140 -8.30 -1.89 10.07
CA ALA A 140 -7.97 -2.48 11.37
C ALA A 140 -8.48 -3.92 11.56
N ASN A 141 -9.62 -4.24 10.94
CA ASN A 141 -10.27 -5.55 11.06
C ASN A 141 -10.18 -6.40 9.78
N THR A 142 -9.33 -6.05 8.82
CA THR A 142 -9.21 -6.80 7.55
C THR A 142 -7.80 -7.05 7.08
N LEU A 143 -6.85 -6.19 7.43
CA LEU A 143 -5.50 -6.27 6.92
C LEU A 143 -4.76 -7.48 7.51
N LYS A 144 -4.33 -8.39 6.64
CA LYS A 144 -3.63 -9.62 7.01
C LYS A 144 -2.14 -9.56 6.71
N GLN A 145 -1.75 -8.83 5.68
CA GLN A 145 -0.36 -8.79 5.23
C GLN A 145 0.08 -7.39 4.84
N ILE A 146 1.23 -6.98 5.35
CA ILE A 146 1.93 -5.76 4.96
C ILE A 146 3.32 -6.13 4.46
N ARG A 147 3.67 -5.63 3.27
CA ARG A 147 5.02 -5.76 2.70
C ARG A 147 5.54 -4.40 2.30
N ILE A 148 6.67 -4.01 2.86
CA ILE A 148 7.39 -2.78 2.52
C ILE A 148 8.76 -3.20 1.98
N ARG A 149 9.12 -2.72 0.79
CA ARG A 149 10.39 -3.05 0.13
C ARG A 149 11.10 -1.83 -0.41
N HIS A 150 12.39 -1.67 -0.13
CA HIS A 150 13.21 -0.65 -0.78
C HIS A 150 12.63 0.77 -0.60
N CYS A 151 12.16 1.09 0.60
CA CYS A 151 11.67 2.43 0.95
C CYS A 151 12.75 3.14 1.77
N LEU A 152 13.67 3.81 1.07
CA LEU A 152 14.93 4.28 1.65
C LEU A 152 14.74 5.37 2.71
N ASN A 153 13.69 6.19 2.60
CA ASN A 153 13.42 7.28 3.55
C ASN A 153 12.38 6.91 4.62
N LEU A 154 11.96 5.63 4.71
CA LEU A 154 10.99 5.19 5.72
C LEU A 154 11.67 5.17 7.09
N THR A 155 11.36 6.14 7.94
CA THR A 155 11.98 6.29 9.26
C THR A 155 11.17 5.66 10.38
N ALA A 156 9.85 5.56 10.21
CA ALA A 156 8.96 5.02 11.23
C ALA A 156 7.77 4.26 10.63
N LEU A 157 7.34 3.25 11.38
CA LEU A 157 6.05 2.61 11.23
C LEU A 157 5.02 3.33 12.14
N PRO A 158 3.77 3.56 11.68
CA PRO A 158 2.81 4.34 12.45
C PRO A 158 2.17 3.55 13.60
N GLU A 159 1.78 4.25 14.67
CA GLU A 159 1.18 3.63 15.87
C GLU A 159 -0.13 2.89 15.60
N TRP A 160 -0.94 3.31 14.62
CA TRP A 160 -2.18 2.60 14.27
C TRP A 160 -1.96 1.14 13.83
N LEU A 161 -0.71 0.73 13.54
CA LEU A 161 -0.39 -0.68 13.32
C LEU A 161 -0.76 -1.54 14.53
N GLU A 162 -0.73 -1.00 15.75
CA GLU A 162 -1.11 -1.70 16.98
C GLU A 162 -2.58 -2.16 16.99
N ASP A 163 -3.42 -1.53 16.16
CA ASP A 163 -4.84 -1.83 16.05
C ASP A 163 -5.15 -2.97 15.04
N LEU A 164 -4.15 -3.48 14.31
CA LEU A 164 -4.34 -4.49 13.26
C LEU A 164 -4.50 -5.91 13.82
N LYS A 165 -5.66 -6.20 14.40
CA LYS A 165 -5.94 -7.47 15.10
C LYS A 165 -5.85 -8.73 14.22
N LEU A 166 -5.93 -8.59 12.90
CA LEU A 166 -5.85 -9.72 11.95
C LEU A 166 -4.54 -9.78 11.17
N LEU A 167 -3.53 -8.98 11.53
CA LEU A 167 -2.26 -8.97 10.82
C LEU A 167 -1.52 -10.29 11.06
N GLU A 168 -1.40 -11.10 10.03
CA GLU A 168 -0.74 -12.41 10.05
C GLU A 168 0.73 -12.33 9.63
N LYS A 169 1.08 -11.37 8.75
CA LYS A 169 2.43 -11.25 8.19
C LYS A 169 2.88 -9.81 8.02
N LEU A 170 4.06 -9.50 8.55
CA LEU A 170 4.77 -8.25 8.33
C LEU A 170 6.13 -8.53 7.66
N THR A 171 6.39 -7.88 6.54
CA THR A 171 7.67 -7.99 5.83
C THR A 171 8.24 -6.61 5.56
N LEU A 172 9.45 -6.38 6.06
CA LEU A 172 10.24 -5.17 5.90
C LEU A 172 11.55 -5.58 5.20
N LEU A 173 11.81 -5.04 4.02
CA LEU A 173 13.02 -5.36 3.25
C LEU A 173 13.65 -4.08 2.74
N GLU A 174 14.97 -3.94 2.86
CA GLU A 174 15.73 -2.81 2.30
C GLU A 174 15.16 -1.45 2.74
N CYS A 175 14.95 -1.27 4.05
CA CYS A 175 14.47 -0.01 4.65
C CYS A 175 15.51 0.47 5.68
N PRO A 176 16.63 1.08 5.22
CA PRO A 176 17.80 1.35 6.07
C PRO A 176 17.56 2.38 7.18
N GLU A 177 16.70 3.36 6.95
CA GLU A 177 16.39 4.44 7.90
C GLU A 177 15.35 4.03 8.97
N LEU A 178 14.77 2.84 8.85
CA LEU A 178 13.80 2.34 9.83
C LEU A 178 14.57 1.82 11.04
N THR A 179 14.40 2.47 12.19
CA THR A 179 15.21 2.19 13.40
C THR A 179 14.45 1.45 14.49
N SER A 180 13.13 1.62 14.55
CA SER A 180 12.30 1.06 15.61
C SER A 180 10.95 0.55 15.13
N LEU A 181 10.32 -0.27 15.98
CA LEU A 181 8.95 -0.74 15.81
C LEU A 181 8.00 0.04 16.75
N PRO A 182 6.71 0.17 16.40
CA PRO A 182 5.72 0.80 17.27
C PRO A 182 5.64 0.11 18.64
N GLU A 183 5.39 0.87 19.71
CA GLU A 183 5.34 0.32 21.08
C GLU A 183 4.26 -0.77 21.22
N GLY A 184 3.12 -0.60 20.54
CA GLY A 184 1.99 -1.52 20.57
C GLY A 184 2.14 -2.84 19.80
N MET A 185 3.28 -3.14 19.19
CA MET A 185 3.46 -4.37 18.40
C MET A 185 3.18 -5.66 19.17
N HIS A 186 3.39 -5.66 20.50
CA HIS A 186 3.06 -6.78 21.40
C HIS A 186 1.56 -7.13 21.41
N ARG A 187 0.69 -6.22 20.94
CA ARG A 187 -0.78 -6.43 20.84
C ARG A 187 -1.19 -7.22 19.59
N LEU A 188 -0.28 -7.41 18.64
CA LEU A 188 -0.54 -8.12 17.39
C LEU A 188 -0.44 -9.63 17.60
N THR A 189 -1.41 -10.18 18.33
CA THR A 189 -1.42 -11.59 18.74
C THR A 189 -1.63 -12.58 17.59
N THR A 190 -2.12 -12.12 16.44
CA THR A 190 -2.29 -12.92 15.22
C THR A 190 -1.07 -12.90 14.30
N LEU A 191 -0.05 -12.08 14.61
CA LEU A 191 1.16 -11.97 13.81
C LEU A 191 1.95 -13.28 13.90
N GLY A 192 1.83 -14.08 12.85
CA GLY A 192 2.50 -15.37 12.73
C GLY A 192 3.92 -15.22 12.17
N GLU A 193 4.12 -14.30 11.23
CA GLU A 193 5.40 -14.14 10.53
C GLU A 193 5.88 -12.69 10.50
N LEU A 194 7.09 -12.46 11.01
CA LEU A 194 7.83 -11.21 10.88
C LEU A 194 9.12 -11.46 10.10
N ARG A 195 9.28 -10.81 8.95
CA ARG A 195 10.55 -10.78 8.21
C ARG A 195 11.13 -9.38 8.16
N ILE A 196 12.37 -9.25 8.58
CA ILE A 196 13.18 -8.05 8.46
C ILE A 196 14.46 -8.43 7.73
N SER A 197 14.79 -7.76 6.64
CA SER A 197 16.02 -8.05 5.88
C SER A 197 16.58 -6.77 5.29
N ASP A 198 17.89 -6.60 5.31
CA ASP A 198 18.57 -5.40 4.82
C ASP A 198 18.04 -4.10 5.49
N CYS A 199 17.71 -4.19 6.78
CA CYS A 199 17.31 -3.07 7.64
C CYS A 199 18.26 -3.01 8.86
N PRO A 200 19.52 -2.55 8.71
CA PRO A 200 20.58 -2.78 9.69
C PRO A 200 20.25 -2.26 11.10
N GLU A 201 19.72 -1.05 11.23
CA GLU A 201 19.36 -0.49 12.54
C GLU A 201 18.18 -1.21 13.18
N LEU A 202 17.13 -1.53 12.41
CA LEU A 202 16.01 -2.30 12.92
C LEU A 202 16.41 -3.70 13.37
N ILE A 203 17.27 -4.38 12.59
CA ILE A 203 17.76 -5.71 12.92
C ILE A 203 18.59 -5.65 14.21
N ARG A 204 19.46 -4.65 14.34
CA ARG A 204 20.24 -4.41 15.57
C ARG A 204 19.34 -4.25 16.80
N THR A 205 18.26 -3.48 16.68
CA THR A 205 17.33 -3.25 17.79
C THR A 205 16.36 -4.41 18.02
N CYS A 206 16.16 -5.32 17.05
CA CYS A 206 15.31 -6.52 17.18
C CYS A 206 16.08 -7.78 17.59
N GLN A 207 17.37 -7.68 17.92
CA GLN A 207 18.18 -8.84 18.35
C GLN A 207 17.58 -9.53 19.59
N ARG A 208 17.58 -10.87 19.57
CA ARG A 208 17.02 -11.68 20.64
C ARG A 208 17.72 -11.41 21.98
N LEU A 209 16.95 -11.13 23.04
CA LEU A 209 17.38 -10.84 24.42
C LEU A 209 18.18 -9.55 24.63
N THR A 210 18.85 -9.02 23.61
CA THR A 210 19.72 -7.83 23.71
C THR A 210 19.12 -6.59 23.05
N GLY A 211 18.20 -6.77 22.10
CA GLY A 211 17.60 -5.69 21.34
C GLY A 211 16.47 -4.99 22.09
N GLU A 212 16.46 -3.66 22.04
CA GLU A 212 15.44 -2.81 22.65
C GLU A 212 14.03 -3.11 22.13
N ASN A 213 13.86 -3.50 20.86
CA ASN A 213 12.58 -3.85 20.26
C ASN A 213 12.22 -5.34 20.43
N TRP A 214 13.08 -6.18 21.02
CA TRP A 214 12.82 -7.62 21.13
C TRP A 214 11.52 -7.93 21.88
N HIS A 215 11.28 -7.25 23.00
CA HIS A 215 10.07 -7.44 23.81
C HIS A 215 8.78 -7.13 23.04
N LYS A 216 8.86 -6.34 21.97
CA LYS A 216 7.72 -5.96 21.11
C LYS A 216 7.32 -7.05 20.11
N ILE A 217 8.23 -7.99 19.82
CA ILE A 217 8.05 -9.02 18.79
C ILE A 217 8.25 -10.44 19.31
N ALA A 218 8.67 -10.62 20.57
CA ALA A 218 8.97 -11.92 21.16
C ALA A 218 7.79 -12.91 21.17
N HIS A 219 6.55 -12.43 21.01
CA HIS A 219 5.35 -13.26 20.90
C HIS A 219 5.13 -13.86 19.50
N VAL A 220 5.86 -13.39 18.48
CA VAL A 220 5.72 -13.84 17.09
C VAL A 220 6.43 -15.20 16.90
N PRO A 221 5.76 -16.24 16.38
CA PRO A 221 6.34 -17.57 16.29
C PRO A 221 7.40 -17.72 15.19
N ASP A 222 7.25 -17.00 14.06
CA ASP A 222 8.20 -17.07 12.95
C ASP A 222 8.86 -15.71 12.69
N ILE A 223 10.00 -15.47 13.34
CA ILE A 223 10.82 -14.25 13.15
C ILE A 223 12.03 -14.58 12.28
N TYR A 224 12.21 -13.81 11.19
CA TYR A 224 13.39 -13.89 10.33
C TYR A 224 14.10 -12.54 10.30
N LEU A 225 15.37 -12.52 10.68
CA LEU A 225 16.28 -11.38 10.53
C LEU A 225 17.36 -11.76 9.50
N ASP A 226 17.50 -11.01 8.41
CA ASP A 226 18.42 -11.30 7.29
C ASP A 226 18.37 -12.77 6.82
N ASN A 227 17.14 -13.27 6.62
CA ASN A 227 16.84 -14.66 6.24
C ASN A 227 17.24 -15.74 7.27
N VAL A 228 17.72 -15.37 8.45
CA VAL A 228 17.98 -16.27 9.57
C VAL A 228 16.76 -16.30 10.48
N LYS A 229 16.22 -17.50 10.74
CA LYS A 229 15.15 -17.71 11.73
C LYS A 229 15.75 -17.70 13.14
N ILE A 230 15.15 -16.96 14.08
CA ILE A 230 15.66 -16.77 15.46
C ILE A 230 14.72 -17.28 16.55
#